data_AF-A0A975CM03-F1
#
_entry.id   AF-A0A975CM03-F1
#
_cell.length_a   1.000
_cell.length_b   1.000
_cell.length_c   1.000
_cell.angle_alpha   90.00
_cell.angle_beta   90.00
_cell.angle_gamma   90.00
#
_symmetry.space_group_name_H-M   'P 1'
#
loop_
_entity.id
_entity.type
_entity.pdbx_description
1 polymer ?
#
loop_
_entity_poly.entity_id
_entity_poly.type
_entity_poly.pdbx_seq_one_letter_code
_entity_poly.pdbx_strand_id
1 'polypeptide(L)'
;MKKLEKQPNKQKAIDVALWRNFKHRVGGEIVGVIQSIEGDFIIIPPSHPTFKDEEFETLPIDYSQMDYKHIRNMYTDVEILPHWEELKGAFSNMDGELLRFILARKIPIEKFIRYELACRGFNADHIWVGFKEAENVWLTDN
;
A
#
# COMPACT_ATOMS: atom_id res chain seq x y z
N MET A 1 2.33 20.98 -18.27
CA MET A 1 2.32 20.78 -16.80
C MET A 1 1.70 19.42 -16.51
N LYS A 2 2.37 18.53 -15.76
CA LYS A 2 1.70 17.34 -15.20
C LYS A 2 0.59 17.85 -14.28
N LYS A 3 -0.63 17.32 -14.44
CA LYS A 3 -1.76 17.64 -13.56
C LYS A 3 -1.41 17.20 -12.14
N LEU A 4 -1.52 18.10 -11.17
CA LEU A 4 -1.33 17.76 -9.76
C LEU A 4 -2.44 16.80 -9.34
N GLU A 5 -2.06 15.71 -8.68
CA GLU A 5 -3.04 14.78 -8.14
C GLU A 5 -3.57 15.32 -6.82
N LYS A 6 -4.88 15.48 -6.77
CA LYS A 6 -5.60 15.92 -5.59
C LYS A 6 -6.50 14.78 -5.10
N GLN A 7 -6.63 14.67 -3.78
CA GLN A 7 -7.53 13.74 -3.11
C GLN A 7 -8.41 14.51 -2.13
N PRO A 8 -9.71 14.21 -2.06
CA PRO A 8 -10.66 14.97 -1.24
C PRO A 8 -10.53 14.68 0.27
N ASN A 9 -9.78 13.63 0.64
CA ASN A 9 -9.58 13.28 2.04
C ASN A 9 -8.13 12.88 2.33
N LYS A 10 -7.68 13.20 3.55
CA LYS A 10 -6.32 12.98 4.03
C LYS A 10 -5.89 11.53 3.97
N GLN A 11 -6.76 10.61 4.43
CA GLN A 11 -6.47 9.18 4.51
C GLN A 11 -6.14 8.62 3.13
N LYS A 12 -6.96 8.91 2.13
CA LYS A 12 -6.76 8.49 0.73
C LYS A 12 -5.50 9.11 0.13
N ALA A 13 -5.22 10.37 0.40
CA ALA A 13 -3.98 11.02 -0.04
C ALA A 13 -2.73 10.31 0.50
N ILE A 14 -2.74 9.97 1.79
CA ILE A 14 -1.67 9.21 2.45
C ILE A 14 -1.54 7.82 1.84
N ASP A 15 -2.64 7.09 1.68
CA ASP A 15 -2.64 5.74 1.09
C ASP A 15 -2.06 5.75 -0.34
N VAL A 16 -2.40 6.75 -1.16
CA VAL A 16 -1.81 6.92 -2.50
C VAL A 16 -0.31 7.22 -2.42
N ALA A 17 0.11 8.12 -1.54
CA ALA A 17 1.51 8.47 -1.37
C ALA A 17 2.36 7.26 -0.94
N LEU A 18 1.87 6.49 0.04
CA LEU A 18 2.51 5.24 0.48
C LEU A 18 2.61 4.23 -0.65
N TRP A 19 1.53 4.02 -1.40
CA TRP A 19 1.53 3.09 -2.53
C TRP A 19 2.51 3.51 -3.62
N ARG A 20 2.60 4.81 -3.94
CA ARG A 20 3.57 5.34 -4.91
C ARG A 20 5.01 5.13 -4.44
N ASN A 21 5.30 5.50 -3.20
CA ASN A 21 6.62 5.33 -2.62
C ASN A 21 7.03 3.85 -2.62
N PHE A 22 6.11 2.94 -2.32
CA PHE A 22 6.35 1.49 -2.41
C PHE A 22 6.59 1.02 -3.85
N LYS A 23 5.73 1.41 -4.79
CA LYS A 23 5.80 1.00 -6.20
C LYS A 23 7.08 1.48 -6.89
N HIS A 24 7.54 2.68 -6.55
CA HIS A 24 8.71 3.32 -7.16
C HIS A 24 9.98 3.25 -6.28
N ARG A 25 9.99 2.41 -5.23
CA ARG A 25 11.08 2.30 -4.24
C ARG A 25 12.48 2.09 -4.85
N VAL A 26 12.56 1.34 -5.95
CA VAL A 26 13.84 1.05 -6.64
C VAL A 26 14.34 2.27 -7.43
N GLY A 27 13.43 3.10 -7.93
CA GLY A 27 13.75 4.29 -8.72
C GLY A 27 14.03 5.55 -7.88
N GLY A 28 13.81 5.49 -6.57
CA GLY A 28 14.01 6.61 -5.65
C GLY A 28 12.99 7.75 -5.79
N GLU A 29 11.87 7.52 -6.51
CA GLU A 29 10.79 8.50 -6.53
C GLU A 29 10.08 8.53 -5.19
N ILE A 30 10.09 9.69 -4.55
CA ILE A 30 9.42 9.93 -3.27
C ILE A 30 8.41 11.05 -3.46
N VAL A 31 7.20 10.82 -2.97
CA VAL A 31 6.14 11.80 -2.85
C VAL A 31 5.70 11.94 -1.41
N GLY A 32 5.18 13.12 -1.09
CA GLY A 32 4.49 13.39 0.15
C GLY A 32 3.14 14.06 -0.10
N VAL A 33 2.45 14.39 0.98
CA VAL A 33 1.11 14.98 0.94
C VAL A 33 1.14 16.34 1.63
N ILE A 34 0.54 17.33 0.99
CA ILE A 34 0.31 18.66 1.57
C ILE A 34 -1.19 18.98 1.55
N GLN A 35 -1.65 19.77 2.51
CA GLN A 35 -3.02 20.28 2.50
C GLN A 35 -3.08 21.56 1.66
N SER A 36 -4.05 21.64 0.76
CA SER A 36 -4.32 22.84 -0.03
C SER A 36 -5.21 23.82 0.73
N ILE A 37 -5.19 25.09 0.30
CA ILE A 37 -6.06 26.15 0.83
C ILE A 37 -7.55 25.81 0.64
N GLU A 38 -7.88 25.04 -0.40
CA GLU A 38 -9.25 24.60 -0.71
C GLU A 38 -9.72 23.45 0.20
N GLY A 39 -8.86 22.91 1.06
CA GLY A 39 -9.14 21.80 1.97
C GLY A 39 -8.82 20.41 1.42
N ASP A 40 -8.59 20.30 0.10
CA ASP A 40 -8.14 19.07 -0.55
C ASP A 40 -6.67 18.77 -0.23
N PHE A 41 -6.24 17.52 -0.46
CA PHE A 41 -4.88 17.06 -0.22
C PHE A 41 -4.17 16.82 -1.55
N ILE A 42 -2.95 17.34 -1.69
CA ILE A 42 -2.17 17.25 -2.93
C ILE A 42 -1.00 16.31 -2.73
N ILE A 43 -0.79 15.38 -3.66
CA ILE A 43 0.33 14.43 -3.65
C ILE A 43 1.43 14.94 -4.58
N ILE A 44 2.58 15.30 -4.03
CA ILE A 44 3.66 15.95 -4.77
C ILE A 44 5.06 15.44 -4.38
N PRO A 45 6.04 15.47 -5.31
CA PRO A 45 7.44 15.29 -4.96
C PRO A 45 7.98 16.48 -4.15
N PRO A 46 8.94 16.26 -3.22
CA PRO A 46 9.60 17.34 -2.49
C PRO A 46 10.35 18.34 -3.38
N SER A 47 10.74 17.95 -4.59
CA SER A 47 11.41 18.83 -5.55
C SER A 47 10.46 19.79 -6.30
N HIS A 48 9.15 19.68 -6.10
CA HIS A 48 8.17 20.49 -6.83
C HIS A 48 8.20 21.96 -6.34
N PRO A 49 8.16 23.00 -7.20
CA PRO A 49 8.26 24.41 -6.77
C PRO A 49 7.20 24.88 -5.75
N THR A 50 6.02 24.24 -5.75
CA THR A 50 4.95 24.45 -4.76
C THR A 50 5.36 24.07 -3.32
N PHE A 51 6.47 23.36 -3.16
CA PHE A 51 7.05 22.90 -1.88
C PHE A 51 7.61 24.01 -0.99
N LYS A 52 7.91 25.19 -1.54
CA LYS A 52 8.66 26.20 -0.79
C LYS A 52 7.83 26.68 0.39
N ASP A 53 8.23 26.25 1.59
CA ASP A 53 7.68 26.64 2.90
C ASP A 53 6.35 25.96 3.32
N GLU A 54 5.95 24.84 2.71
CA GLU A 54 4.75 24.05 3.08
C GLU A 54 5.06 22.89 4.05
N GLU A 55 4.15 22.63 5.00
CA GLU A 55 4.27 21.50 5.94
C GLU A 55 3.70 20.21 5.33
N PHE A 56 4.52 19.15 5.34
CA PHE A 56 4.10 17.83 4.88
C PHE A 56 3.33 17.08 5.94
N GLU A 57 2.29 16.40 5.50
CA GLU A 57 1.62 15.40 6.30
C GLU A 57 2.59 14.26 6.63
N THR A 58 2.53 13.81 7.88
CA THR A 58 3.35 12.69 8.33
C THR A 58 2.81 11.39 7.74
N LEU A 59 3.60 10.74 6.89
CA LEU A 59 3.28 9.42 6.36
C LEU A 59 3.61 8.36 7.42
N PRO A 60 2.71 7.40 7.70
CA PRO A 60 3.01 6.30 8.60
C PRO A 60 4.08 5.38 7.99
N ILE A 61 4.84 4.71 8.86
CA ILE A 61 5.90 3.77 8.43
C ILE A 61 5.28 2.50 7.81
N ASP A 62 4.16 2.04 8.37
CA ASP A 62 3.42 0.87 7.95
C ASP A 62 1.93 0.98 8.31
N TYR A 63 1.17 -0.07 8.01
CA TYR A 63 -0.27 -0.17 8.32
C TYR A 63 -0.55 -0.98 9.60
N SER A 64 0.43 -1.19 10.49
CA SER A 64 0.26 -2.00 11.72
C SER A 64 -0.79 -1.43 12.68
N GLN A 65 -1.04 -0.11 12.62
CA GLN A 65 -2.04 0.59 13.42
C GLN A 65 -3.36 0.86 12.67
N MET A 66 -3.57 0.24 11.50
CA MET A 66 -4.81 0.39 10.73
C MET A 66 -6.00 -0.15 11.53
N ASP A 67 -7.00 0.71 11.77
CA ASP A 67 -8.22 0.34 12.49
C ASP A 67 -9.39 0.00 11.55
N TYR A 68 -10.50 -0.48 12.12
CA TYR A 68 -11.70 -0.80 11.35
C TYR A 68 -12.38 0.42 10.73
N LYS A 69 -12.14 1.63 11.25
CA LYS A 69 -12.68 2.87 10.68
C LYS A 69 -11.94 3.20 9.38
N HIS A 70 -10.61 3.06 9.35
CA HIS A 70 -9.77 3.17 8.15
C HIS A 70 -10.27 2.20 7.08
N ILE A 71 -10.39 0.92 7.43
CA ILE A 71 -10.85 -0.13 6.49
C ILE A 71 -12.25 0.19 5.96
N ARG A 72 -13.17 0.58 6.84
CA ARG A 72 -14.54 0.94 6.43
C ARG A 72 -14.54 2.11 5.45
N ASN A 73 -13.82 3.19 5.77
CA ASN A 73 -13.74 4.37 4.91
C ASN A 73 -13.23 3.99 3.51
N MET A 74 -12.17 3.17 3.45
CA MET A 74 -11.59 2.66 2.21
C MET A 74 -12.58 1.80 1.41
N TYR A 75 -13.36 0.93 2.08
CA TYR A 75 -14.31 0.04 1.42
C TYR A 75 -15.57 0.76 0.90
N THR A 76 -15.93 1.89 1.51
CA THR A 76 -17.08 2.72 1.14
C THR A 76 -16.71 3.88 0.22
N ASP A 77 -15.43 4.06 -0.10
CA ASP A 77 -14.99 5.05 -1.08
C ASP A 77 -15.57 4.71 -2.45
N VAL A 78 -16.05 5.73 -3.17
CA VAL A 78 -16.64 5.56 -4.50
C VAL A 78 -15.57 5.17 -5.54
N GLU A 79 -14.34 5.65 -5.33
CA GLU A 79 -13.17 5.38 -6.18
C GLU A 79 -12.08 4.72 -5.33
N ILE A 80 -12.26 3.44 -5.00
CA ILE A 80 -11.29 2.67 -4.22
C ILE A 80 -9.95 2.64 -4.97
N LEU A 81 -8.84 2.74 -4.23
CA LEU A 81 -7.52 2.61 -4.83
C LEU A 81 -7.33 1.19 -5.38
N PRO A 82 -6.74 0.99 -6.58
CA PRO A 82 -6.73 -0.33 -7.23
C PRO A 82 -6.13 -1.47 -6.38
N HIS A 83 -5.06 -1.19 -5.63
CA HIS A 83 -4.42 -2.18 -4.75
C HIS A 83 -5.32 -2.57 -3.55
N TRP A 84 -6.12 -1.63 -3.07
CA TRP A 84 -7.11 -1.89 -2.03
C TRP A 84 -8.35 -2.61 -2.54
N GLU A 85 -8.76 -2.33 -3.78
CA GLU A 85 -9.83 -3.06 -4.44
C GLU A 85 -9.46 -4.52 -4.65
N GLU A 86 -8.22 -4.79 -5.10
CA GLU A 86 -7.71 -6.16 -5.25
C GLU A 86 -7.70 -6.91 -3.91
N LEU A 87 -7.18 -6.28 -2.85
CA LEU A 87 -7.15 -6.87 -1.51
C LEU A 87 -8.56 -7.13 -0.97
N LYS A 88 -9.47 -6.16 -1.13
CA LYS A 88 -10.90 -6.31 -0.77
C LYS A 88 -11.54 -7.46 -1.53
N GLY A 89 -11.32 -7.55 -2.83
CA GLY A 89 -11.86 -8.59 -3.68
C GLY A 89 -11.40 -9.99 -3.25
N ALA A 90 -10.11 -10.14 -2.90
CA ALA A 90 -9.55 -11.40 -2.43
C ALA A 90 -10.26 -11.93 -1.18
N PHE A 91 -10.55 -11.07 -0.20
CA PHE A 91 -11.28 -11.47 1.01
C PHE A 91 -12.79 -11.57 0.80
N SER A 92 -13.39 -10.71 -0.03
CA SER A 92 -14.85 -10.68 -0.24
C SER A 92 -15.37 -11.90 -0.98
N ASN A 93 -14.54 -12.52 -1.83
CA ASN A 93 -14.88 -13.74 -2.55
C ASN A 93 -14.53 -15.02 -1.79
N MET A 94 -13.86 -14.91 -0.65
CA MET A 94 -13.48 -16.05 0.18
C MET A 94 -14.67 -16.54 1.01
N ASP A 95 -14.80 -17.85 1.16
CA ASP A 95 -15.86 -18.44 1.97
C ASP A 95 -15.79 -17.98 3.45
N GLY A 96 -16.96 -17.70 4.03
CA GLY A 96 -17.05 -17.16 5.39
C GLY A 96 -16.67 -18.15 6.50
N GLU A 97 -16.81 -19.47 6.30
CA GLU A 97 -16.26 -20.47 7.23
C GLU A 97 -14.74 -20.51 7.11
N LEU A 98 -14.18 -20.39 5.90
CA LEU A 98 -12.73 -20.31 5.71
C LEU A 98 -12.12 -19.08 6.39
N LEU A 99 -12.74 -17.90 6.27
CA LEU A 99 -12.30 -16.69 6.98
C LEU A 99 -12.30 -16.89 8.51
N ARG A 100 -13.36 -17.51 9.06
CA ARG A 100 -13.44 -17.85 10.48
C ARG A 100 -12.37 -18.87 10.88
N PHE A 101 -12.09 -19.84 10.03
CA PHE A 101 -11.06 -20.85 10.26
C PHE A 101 -9.65 -20.24 10.29
N ILE A 102 -9.34 -19.30 9.38
CA ILE A 102 -8.09 -18.53 9.36
C ILE A 102 -7.87 -17.86 10.72
N LEU A 103 -8.89 -17.16 11.23
CA LEU A 103 -8.81 -16.49 12.54
C LEU A 103 -8.68 -17.48 13.69
N ALA A 104 -9.55 -18.51 13.74
CA ALA A 104 -9.61 -19.46 14.84
C ALA A 104 -8.33 -20.29 14.99
N ARG A 105 -7.66 -20.60 13.88
CA ARG A 105 -6.42 -21.38 13.86
C ARG A 105 -5.16 -20.53 13.75
N LYS A 106 -5.28 -19.20 13.72
CA LYS A 106 -4.16 -18.27 13.54
C LYS A 106 -3.30 -18.68 12.34
N ILE A 107 -3.95 -18.98 11.22
CA ILE A 107 -3.24 -19.41 10.00
C ILE A 107 -2.24 -18.30 9.61
N PRO A 108 -0.96 -18.62 9.40
CA PRO A 108 0.07 -17.62 9.13
C PRO A 108 -0.02 -17.14 7.68
N ILE A 109 -0.97 -16.24 7.39
CA ILE A 109 -1.22 -15.71 6.03
C ILE A 109 0.06 -15.13 5.40
N GLU A 110 0.94 -14.52 6.22
CA GLU A 110 2.25 -14.04 5.76
C GLU A 110 3.10 -15.15 5.11
N LYS A 111 3.11 -16.37 5.66
CA LYS A 111 3.86 -17.49 5.07
C LYS A 111 3.30 -17.90 3.71
N PHE A 112 1.98 -17.85 3.53
CA PHE A 112 1.36 -18.09 2.22
C PHE A 112 1.75 -17.02 1.20
N ILE A 113 1.76 -15.74 1.61
CA ILE A 113 2.20 -14.63 0.74
C ILE A 113 3.67 -14.81 0.35
N ARG A 114 4.56 -15.08 1.31
CA ARG A 114 5.98 -15.32 1.05
C ARG A 114 6.22 -16.50 0.12
N TYR A 115 5.48 -17.59 0.31
CA TYR A 115 5.57 -18.76 -0.55
C TYR A 115 5.14 -18.45 -1.99
N GLU A 116 4.02 -17.75 -2.17
CA GLU A 116 3.56 -17.30 -3.48
C GLU A 116 4.58 -16.37 -4.15
N LEU A 117 5.21 -15.45 -3.40
CA LEU A 117 6.26 -14.58 -3.92
C LEU A 117 7.51 -15.38 -4.37
N ALA A 118 7.91 -16.41 -3.62
CA ALA A 118 8.98 -17.32 -4.02
C ALA A 118 8.65 -18.05 -5.32
N CYS A 119 7.44 -18.60 -5.44
CA CYS A 119 6.95 -19.26 -6.65
C CYS A 119 6.92 -18.33 -7.87
N ARG A 120 6.80 -17.01 -7.65
CA ARG A 120 6.84 -16.02 -8.73
C ARG A 120 8.26 -15.64 -9.16
N GLY A 121 9.32 -16.06 -8.47
CA GLY A 121 10.71 -15.88 -8.95
C GLY A 121 11.28 -14.46 -8.89
N PHE A 122 10.61 -13.54 -8.20
CA PHE A 122 11.09 -12.15 -8.00
C PHE A 122 11.65 -11.96 -6.60
N ASN A 123 12.58 -11.02 -6.41
CA ASN A 123 13.08 -10.61 -5.09
C ASN A 123 12.24 -9.47 -4.46
N ALA A 124 12.66 -8.94 -3.31
CA ALA A 124 11.99 -7.85 -2.59
C ALA A 124 11.86 -6.54 -3.39
N ASP A 125 12.70 -6.34 -4.40
CA ASP A 125 12.68 -5.19 -5.31
C ASP A 125 11.88 -5.44 -6.59
N HIS A 126 11.18 -6.56 -6.66
CA HIS A 126 10.42 -7.00 -7.84
C HIS A 126 11.30 -7.22 -9.07
N ILE A 127 12.56 -7.62 -8.85
CA ILE A 127 13.50 -8.02 -9.91
C ILE A 127 13.45 -9.53 -10.06
N TRP A 128 13.35 -10.02 -11.30
CA TRP A 128 13.38 -11.46 -11.57
C TRP A 128 14.77 -12.03 -11.25
N VAL A 129 14.82 -12.97 -10.32
CA VAL A 129 16.06 -13.62 -9.84
C VAL A 129 16.02 -15.14 -10.04
N GLY A 130 14.90 -15.68 -10.53
CA GLY A 130 14.64 -17.11 -10.67
C GLY A 130 14.20 -17.75 -9.36
N PHE A 131 13.64 -18.96 -9.44
CA PHE A 131 12.95 -19.60 -8.31
C PHE A 131 13.86 -19.86 -7.12
N LYS A 132 15.05 -20.44 -7.33
CA LYS A 132 15.97 -20.80 -6.25
C LYS A 132 16.42 -19.58 -5.42
N GLU A 133 16.69 -18.46 -6.08
CA GLU A 133 17.10 -17.24 -5.39
C GLU A 133 15.91 -16.56 -4.72
N ALA A 134 14.73 -16.57 -5.35
CA ALA A 134 13.51 -16.07 -4.73
C ALA A 134 13.15 -16.87 -3.46
N GLU A 135 13.36 -18.19 -3.44
CA GLU A 135 13.20 -19.00 -2.24
C GLU A 135 14.11 -18.52 -1.09
N ASN A 136 15.39 -18.25 -1.36
CA ASN A 136 16.33 -17.72 -0.35
C ASN A 136 15.89 -16.37 0.22
N VAL A 137 15.26 -15.53 -0.62
CA VAL A 137 14.77 -14.20 -0.20
C VAL A 137 13.52 -14.32 0.67
N TRP A 138 12.56 -15.15 0.26
CA TRP A 138 11.21 -15.12 0.85
C TRP A 138 10.95 -16.21 1.89
N LEU A 139 11.56 -17.40 1.75
CA LEU A 139 11.31 -18.57 2.60
C LEU A 139 12.26 -18.62 3.81
N THR A 140 12.53 -17.46 4.39
CA THR A 140 13.26 -17.35 5.65
C THR A 140 12.30 -17.54 6.82
N ASP A 141 12.66 -18.42 7.76
CA ASP A 141 11.95 -18.50 9.03
C ASP A 141 12.40 -17.31 9.90
N ASN A 142 11.47 -16.39 10.14
CA ASN A 142 11.58 -15.35 11.15
C ASN A 142 11.16 -15.88 12.53
#